data_AF-A0A7V2CMZ0-F1
#
_entry.id   AF-A0A7V2CMZ0-F1
#
_cell.length_a   1.000
_cell.length_b   1.000
_cell.length_c   1.000
_cell.angle_alpha   90.00
_cell.angle_beta   90.00
_cell.angle_gamma   90.00
#
_symmetry.space_group_name_H-M   'P 1'
#
loop_
_entity.id
_entity.type
_entity.pdbx_description
1 polymer ?
#
loop_
_entity_poly.entity_id
_entity_poly.type
_entity_poly.pdbx_seq_one_letter_code
_entity_poly.pdbx_strand_id
1 'polypeptide(L)'
;MLSVALRRSLSVMMLLPTSVALAGPLAFDPTGIPQFTGSVAFNASNQLLVDLDYAVFAPGVYPDDGVNGDDPSNGAEYVYAYQAFNRTASTRALTTVSVGLVNDQTGAHNAVPDPLHVLTGGVLPSSMEVNLVSLSVITRFLNPPVPAGGYSSVFLFTSPNRPTYMTTSVLSGGLVDTQMAPSPLPEPATFGLLALGGLVVLRRRRA
;
A
#
# COMPACT_ATOMS: atom_id res chain seq x y z
N MET A 1 -58.34 -9.41 42.43
CA MET A 1 -58.23 -8.94 41.03
C MET A 1 -56.81 -8.41 40.83
N LEU A 2 -55.90 -9.24 40.30
CA LEU A 2 -54.50 -8.86 40.05
C LEU A 2 -54.31 -8.81 38.53
N SER A 3 -54.04 -7.61 37.99
CA SER A 3 -53.79 -7.38 36.56
C SER A 3 -52.28 -7.42 36.31
N VAL A 4 -51.82 -8.38 35.52
CA VAL A 4 -50.41 -8.55 35.15
C VAL A 4 -50.19 -7.89 33.79
N ALA A 5 -49.45 -6.78 33.78
CA ALA A 5 -49.11 -6.03 32.57
C ALA A 5 -47.84 -6.60 31.91
N LEU A 6 -48.01 -7.22 30.74
CA LEU A 6 -46.93 -7.80 29.94
C LEU A 6 -46.21 -6.68 29.13
N ARG A 7 -45.01 -6.27 29.56
CA ARG A 7 -44.18 -5.32 28.80
C ARG A 7 -43.47 -6.07 27.67
N ARG A 8 -43.89 -5.84 26.42
CA ARG A 8 -43.18 -6.32 25.22
C ARG A 8 -41.99 -5.39 24.94
N SER A 9 -40.78 -5.91 25.15
CA SER A 9 -39.54 -5.24 24.78
C SER A 9 -39.35 -5.35 23.27
N LEU A 10 -39.43 -4.21 22.57
CA LEU A 10 -39.24 -4.13 21.12
C LEU A 10 -37.73 -3.95 20.85
N SER A 11 -37.03 -5.01 20.49
CA SER A 11 -35.62 -4.94 20.10
C SER A 11 -35.52 -4.38 18.68
N VAL A 12 -35.13 -3.11 18.57
CA VAL A 12 -34.83 -2.46 17.29
C VAL A 12 -33.45 -2.94 16.83
N MET A 13 -33.44 -3.86 15.87
CA MET A 13 -32.23 -4.35 15.23
C MET A 13 -31.81 -3.34 14.16
N MET A 14 -30.84 -2.50 14.50
CA MET A 14 -30.28 -1.47 13.62
C MET A 14 -29.35 -2.14 12.59
N LEU A 15 -29.83 -2.30 11.35
CA LEU A 15 -28.98 -2.70 10.23
C LEU A 15 -28.08 -1.52 9.85
N LEU A 16 -26.78 -1.64 10.10
CA LEU A 16 -25.78 -0.71 9.57
C LEU A 16 -25.41 -1.18 8.15
N PRO A 17 -25.57 -0.34 7.11
CA PRO A 17 -25.06 -0.67 5.79
C PRO A 17 -23.53 -0.69 5.84
N THR A 18 -22.93 -1.87 5.74
CA THR A 18 -21.51 -2.02 5.45
C THR A 18 -21.31 -1.77 3.97
N SER A 19 -20.82 -0.58 3.61
CA SER A 19 -20.34 -0.33 2.26
C SER A 19 -19.19 -1.29 1.98
N VAL A 20 -19.43 -2.29 1.15
CA VAL A 20 -18.37 -3.15 0.61
C VAL A 20 -17.58 -2.29 -0.35
N ALA A 21 -16.41 -1.81 0.08
CA ALA A 21 -15.42 -1.32 -0.85
C ALA A 21 -15.14 -2.47 -1.82
N LEU A 22 -15.22 -2.19 -3.12
CA LEU A 22 -14.88 -3.14 -4.16
C LEU A 22 -13.36 -3.26 -4.13
N ALA A 23 -12.86 -4.06 -3.18
CA ALA A 23 -11.46 -4.41 -3.13
C ALA A 23 -11.16 -5.11 -4.45
N GLY A 24 -10.26 -4.50 -5.20
CA GLY A 24 -9.79 -5.03 -6.45
C GLY A 24 -9.03 -6.34 -6.23
N PRO A 25 -8.88 -7.12 -7.30
CA PRO A 25 -8.28 -8.44 -7.26
C PRO A 25 -6.87 -8.52 -6.66
N LEU A 26 -6.09 -7.43 -6.67
CA LEU A 26 -4.78 -7.40 -6.03
C LEU A 26 -4.87 -7.61 -4.51
N ALA A 27 -5.90 -7.07 -3.86
CA ALA A 27 -6.12 -7.22 -2.42
C ALA A 27 -6.38 -8.68 -1.99
N PHE A 28 -6.73 -9.55 -2.93
CA PHE A 28 -7.05 -10.96 -2.70
C PHE A 28 -6.12 -11.91 -3.46
N ASP A 29 -4.96 -11.42 -3.91
CA ASP A 29 -4.03 -12.27 -4.65
C ASP A 29 -3.57 -13.45 -3.78
N PRO A 30 -3.81 -14.71 -4.21
CA PRO A 30 -3.49 -15.89 -3.41
C PRO A 30 -1.99 -16.20 -3.35
N THR A 31 -1.18 -15.60 -4.24
CA THR A 31 0.27 -15.78 -4.32
C THR A 31 1.04 -14.72 -3.52
N GLY A 32 0.36 -13.64 -3.11
CA GLY A 32 0.93 -12.64 -2.21
C GLY A 32 1.23 -13.21 -0.81
N ILE A 33 2.20 -12.61 -0.12
CA ILE A 33 2.59 -12.98 1.23
C ILE A 33 1.39 -12.74 2.17
N PRO A 34 0.95 -13.75 2.94
CA PRO A 34 -0.12 -13.56 3.91
C PRO A 34 0.17 -12.39 4.85
N GLN A 35 -0.86 -11.59 5.15
CA GLN A 35 -0.77 -10.34 5.94
C GLN A 35 -0.17 -9.13 5.21
N PHE A 36 0.33 -9.29 3.98
CA PHE A 36 0.79 -8.18 3.13
C PHE A 36 0.02 -8.09 1.82
N THR A 37 -1.24 -8.55 1.85
CA THR A 37 -2.26 -8.37 0.83
C THR A 37 -3.47 -7.68 1.45
N GLY A 38 -4.08 -6.74 0.75
CA GLY A 38 -5.24 -6.04 1.25
C GLY A 38 -5.56 -4.75 0.54
N SER A 39 -6.42 -3.95 1.17
CA SER A 39 -6.86 -2.65 0.69
C SER A 39 -6.86 -1.65 1.84
N VAL A 40 -6.51 -0.40 1.56
CA VAL A 40 -6.57 0.69 2.52
C VAL A 40 -7.30 1.90 1.94
N ALA A 41 -8.22 2.46 2.72
CA ALA A 41 -9.08 3.56 2.30
C ALA A 41 -8.52 4.92 2.75
N PHE A 42 -8.43 5.84 1.81
CA PHE A 42 -8.09 7.24 2.01
C PHE A 42 -9.31 8.13 1.85
N ASN A 43 -9.41 9.15 2.70
CA ASN A 43 -10.46 10.16 2.66
C ASN A 43 -9.89 11.55 2.96
N ALA A 44 -9.38 12.23 1.93
CA ALA A 44 -8.95 13.62 2.07
C ALA A 44 -10.16 14.56 1.96
N SER A 45 -10.66 15.00 3.11
CA SER A 45 -11.71 16.02 3.25
C SER A 45 -13.04 15.69 2.54
N ASN A 46 -13.39 14.41 2.40
CA ASN A 46 -14.56 13.93 1.62
C ASN A 46 -14.56 14.36 0.15
N GLN A 47 -13.40 14.76 -0.39
CA GLN A 47 -13.26 15.23 -1.78
C GLN A 47 -12.42 14.28 -2.62
N LEU A 48 -11.40 13.67 -2.01
CA LEU A 48 -10.58 12.62 -2.62
C LEU A 48 -10.75 11.35 -1.80
N LEU A 49 -11.50 10.39 -2.37
CA LEU A 49 -11.78 9.09 -1.77
C LEU A 49 -11.07 8.02 -2.61
N VAL A 50 -10.05 7.39 -2.05
CA VAL A 50 -9.22 6.43 -2.79
C VAL A 50 -9.13 5.13 -2.01
N ASP A 51 -9.34 4.01 -2.67
CA ASP A 51 -8.92 2.70 -2.15
C ASP A 51 -7.59 2.34 -2.79
N LEU A 52 -6.59 2.03 -1.98
CA LEU A 52 -5.31 1.54 -2.46
C LEU A 52 -5.22 0.07 -2.13
N ASP A 53 -5.32 -0.76 -3.16
CA ASP A 53 -5.04 -2.17 -3.04
C ASP A 53 -3.54 -2.39 -3.10
N TYR A 54 -3.08 -3.40 -2.36
CA TYR A 54 -1.69 -3.78 -2.28
C TYR A 54 -1.53 -5.29 -2.16
N ALA A 55 -0.43 -5.78 -2.71
CA ALA A 55 0.08 -7.12 -2.49
C ALA A 55 1.61 -7.08 -2.50
N VAL A 56 2.23 -7.81 -1.57
CA VAL A 56 3.68 -8.02 -1.56
C VAL A 56 3.96 -9.47 -1.91
N PHE A 57 4.90 -9.69 -2.81
CA PHE A 57 5.30 -11.01 -3.29
C PHE A 57 6.72 -11.30 -2.84
N ALA A 58 6.97 -12.56 -2.47
CA ALA A 58 8.32 -13.01 -2.15
C ALA A 58 9.16 -13.10 -3.44
N PRO A 59 10.52 -13.10 -3.33
CA PRO A 59 11.39 -13.27 -4.48
C PRO A 59 11.02 -14.48 -5.33
N GLY A 60 10.82 -14.26 -6.63
CA GLY A 60 10.47 -15.29 -7.62
C GLY A 60 9.02 -15.78 -7.57
N VAL A 61 8.14 -15.13 -6.78
CA VAL A 61 6.72 -15.50 -6.66
C VAL A 61 5.81 -14.58 -7.47
N TYR A 62 6.22 -13.33 -7.74
CA TYR A 62 5.42 -12.42 -8.57
C TYR A 62 5.10 -13.11 -9.90
N PRO A 63 3.82 -13.13 -10.33
CA PRO A 63 3.42 -13.88 -11.50
C PRO A 63 4.06 -13.29 -12.76
N ASP A 64 5.20 -13.87 -13.13
CA ASP A 64 5.87 -13.68 -14.41
C ASP A 64 5.27 -14.70 -15.38
N ASP A 65 4.42 -14.26 -16.28
CA ASP A 65 3.89 -15.13 -17.34
C ASP A 65 4.77 -15.12 -18.60
N GLY A 66 5.97 -14.52 -18.52
CA GLY A 66 7.00 -14.49 -19.56
C GLY A 66 6.61 -13.72 -20.83
N VAL A 67 5.45 -13.05 -20.82
CA VAL A 67 4.89 -12.31 -21.97
C VAL A 67 4.33 -10.95 -21.52
N ASN A 68 3.87 -10.83 -20.27
CA ASN A 68 2.93 -9.80 -19.81
C ASN A 68 3.30 -9.18 -18.44
N GLY A 69 4.58 -8.95 -18.16
CA GLY A 69 5.02 -8.18 -17.00
C GLY A 69 6.09 -8.91 -16.22
N ASP A 70 7.34 -8.56 -16.50
CA ASP A 70 8.47 -9.19 -15.86
C ASP A 70 8.63 -8.60 -14.45
N ASP A 71 8.85 -9.46 -13.46
CA ASP A 71 9.42 -9.04 -12.18
C ASP A 71 10.70 -8.25 -12.46
N PRO A 72 10.76 -6.94 -12.15
CA PRO A 72 11.92 -6.11 -12.51
C PRO A 72 13.22 -6.55 -11.83
N SER A 73 13.11 -7.36 -10.78
CA SER A 73 14.25 -7.94 -10.08
C SER A 73 14.71 -9.27 -10.66
N ASN A 74 13.99 -9.82 -11.65
CA ASN A 74 14.18 -11.17 -12.20
C ASN A 74 14.13 -12.26 -11.10
N GLY A 75 13.19 -12.13 -10.17
CA GLY A 75 13.00 -13.07 -9.06
C GLY A 75 13.96 -12.90 -7.89
N ALA A 76 14.79 -11.86 -7.86
CA ALA A 76 15.81 -11.65 -6.83
C ALA A 76 15.29 -10.91 -5.59
N GLU A 77 14.22 -10.12 -5.72
CA GLU A 77 13.74 -9.19 -4.69
C GLU A 77 12.25 -9.37 -4.39
N TYR A 78 11.80 -8.82 -3.26
CA TYR A 78 10.38 -8.70 -2.96
C TYR A 78 9.76 -7.70 -3.93
N VAL A 79 8.58 -8.02 -4.47
CA VAL A 79 7.80 -7.12 -5.34
C VAL A 79 6.66 -6.51 -4.54
N TYR A 80 6.58 -5.18 -4.50
CA TYR A 80 5.52 -4.43 -3.84
C TYR A 80 4.62 -3.85 -4.93
N ALA A 81 3.45 -4.47 -5.14
CA ALA A 81 2.49 -4.04 -6.13
C ALA A 81 1.36 -3.25 -5.48
N TYR A 82 0.91 -2.20 -6.16
CA TYR A 82 -0.20 -1.35 -5.73
C TYR A 82 -1.12 -1.03 -6.90
N GLN A 83 -2.40 -0.81 -6.58
CA GLN A 83 -3.38 -0.28 -7.51
C GLN A 83 -4.31 0.69 -6.80
N ALA A 84 -4.47 1.90 -7.34
CA ALA A 84 -5.30 2.93 -6.74
C ALA A 84 -6.64 3.03 -7.46
N PHE A 85 -7.73 2.95 -6.70
CA PHE A 85 -9.11 3.11 -7.15
C PHE A 85 -9.65 4.44 -6.63
N ASN A 86 -9.86 5.40 -7.51
CA ASN A 86 -10.49 6.65 -7.16
C ASN A 86 -12.01 6.45 -7.15
N ARG A 87 -12.64 6.45 -5.98
CA ARG A 87 -14.06 6.07 -5.84
C ARG A 87 -14.97 7.02 -6.65
N THR A 88 -16.12 6.51 -7.10
CA THR A 88 -17.11 7.30 -7.84
C THR A 88 -17.63 8.51 -7.05
N ALA A 89 -17.61 8.44 -5.72
CA ALA A 89 -18.03 9.53 -4.84
C ALA A 89 -16.97 10.65 -4.68
N SER A 90 -15.76 10.47 -5.22
CA SER A 90 -14.74 11.53 -5.23
C SER A 90 -15.17 12.69 -6.11
N THR A 91 -14.84 13.90 -5.68
CA THR A 91 -15.00 15.14 -6.47
C THR A 91 -13.68 15.60 -7.09
N ARG A 92 -12.58 14.90 -6.80
CA ARG A 92 -11.24 15.18 -7.33
C ARG A 92 -10.66 13.95 -8.02
N ALA A 93 -9.88 14.18 -9.07
CA ALA A 93 -9.05 13.15 -9.69
C ALA A 93 -7.82 12.86 -8.81
N LEU A 94 -7.34 11.63 -8.74
CA LEU A 94 -6.10 11.29 -8.03
C LEU A 94 -4.89 11.61 -8.92
N THR A 95 -3.92 12.35 -8.37
CA THR A 95 -2.71 12.76 -9.12
C THR A 95 -1.43 12.13 -8.61
N THR A 96 -1.35 11.75 -7.35
CA THR A 96 -0.11 11.20 -6.78
C THR A 96 -0.43 10.18 -5.70
N VAL A 97 0.30 9.07 -5.70
CA VAL A 97 0.43 8.13 -4.58
C VAL A 97 1.89 8.14 -4.16
N SER A 98 2.15 8.15 -2.86
CA SER A 98 3.50 8.10 -2.30
C SER A 98 3.55 7.04 -1.22
N VAL A 99 4.37 6.02 -1.40
CA VAL A 99 4.61 4.97 -0.40
C VAL A 99 5.89 5.34 0.35
N GLY A 100 5.79 5.50 1.67
CA GLY A 100 6.94 5.80 2.51
C GLY A 100 7.94 4.66 2.49
N LEU A 101 9.23 5.00 2.58
CA LEU A 101 10.35 4.10 2.73
C LEU A 101 11.00 4.37 4.08
N VAL A 102 11.63 3.33 4.62
CA VAL A 102 12.50 3.50 5.78
C VAL A 102 13.88 3.91 5.29
N ASN A 103 14.66 4.49 6.20
CA ASN A 103 15.80 5.39 6.02
C ASN A 103 17.01 4.84 5.23
N ASP A 104 16.92 3.65 4.65
CA ASP A 104 17.97 3.07 3.83
C ASP A 104 17.74 3.34 2.33
N GLN A 105 18.69 4.06 1.73
CA GLN A 105 18.65 4.40 0.31
C GLN A 105 18.75 3.18 -0.63
N THR A 106 18.98 2.00 -0.07
CA THR A 106 19.12 0.71 -0.73
C THR A 106 17.84 -0.12 -0.70
N GLY A 107 16.77 0.40 -0.09
CA GLY A 107 15.56 -0.37 0.16
C GLY A 107 14.68 -0.53 -1.07
N ALA A 108 14.57 0.43 -1.99
CA ALA A 108 13.62 0.35 -3.10
C ALA A 108 14.29 0.53 -4.46
N HIS A 109 14.00 -0.39 -5.38
CA HIS A 109 14.53 -0.44 -6.75
C HIS A 109 13.41 -0.53 -7.78
N ASN A 110 13.71 -0.18 -9.03
CA ASN A 110 12.89 -0.46 -10.21
C ASN A 110 11.39 -0.13 -10.06
N ALA A 111 11.08 1.14 -9.86
CA ALA A 111 9.71 1.63 -9.82
C ALA A 111 9.14 1.69 -11.24
N VAL A 112 8.29 0.73 -11.60
CA VAL A 112 7.74 0.61 -12.97
C VAL A 112 6.23 0.33 -12.95
N PRO A 113 5.48 0.77 -13.98
CA PRO A 113 4.11 0.32 -14.18
C PRO A 113 4.09 -1.13 -14.66
N ASP A 114 3.06 -1.87 -14.29
CA ASP A 114 2.74 -3.17 -14.85
C ASP A 114 1.42 -3.07 -15.65
N PRO A 115 1.49 -2.69 -16.94
CA PRO A 115 0.31 -2.56 -17.79
C PRO A 115 -0.33 -3.89 -18.18
N LEU A 116 0.37 -5.00 -17.93
CA LEU A 116 0.07 -6.29 -18.53
C LEU A 116 -0.37 -7.34 -17.49
N HIS A 117 -0.23 -7.04 -16.19
CA HIS A 117 -0.91 -7.74 -15.10
C HIS A 117 -2.36 -8.08 -15.46
N VAL A 118 -2.86 -9.24 -15.02
CA VAL A 118 -4.24 -9.75 -15.31
C VAL A 118 -5.35 -8.71 -15.08
N LEU A 119 -5.05 -7.71 -14.24
CA LEU A 119 -5.85 -6.53 -13.96
C LEU A 119 -5.56 -5.41 -14.96
N THR A 120 -5.56 -5.80 -16.23
CA THR A 120 -5.22 -4.91 -17.34
C THR A 120 -6.16 -3.71 -17.38
N GLY A 121 -5.59 -2.52 -17.53
CA GLY A 121 -6.33 -1.27 -17.70
C GLY A 121 -5.95 -0.17 -16.72
N GLY A 122 -6.79 0.87 -16.66
CA GLY A 122 -6.60 2.03 -15.81
C GLY A 122 -5.64 3.07 -16.39
N VAL A 123 -5.37 4.10 -15.60
CA VAL A 123 -4.48 5.20 -15.96
C VAL A 123 -3.05 4.83 -15.61
N LEU A 124 -2.17 4.85 -16.61
CA LEU A 124 -0.74 4.62 -16.42
C LEU A 124 -0.11 5.78 -15.65
N PRO A 125 0.83 5.50 -14.72
CA PRO A 125 1.68 6.53 -14.14
C PRO A 125 2.39 7.34 -15.22
N SER A 126 2.33 8.66 -15.12
CA SER A 126 3.14 9.57 -15.94
C SER A 126 4.61 9.56 -15.51
N SER A 127 4.88 9.30 -14.23
CA SER A 127 6.24 9.13 -13.71
C SER A 127 6.24 8.33 -12.42
N MET A 128 7.33 7.60 -12.19
CA MET A 128 7.61 6.90 -10.94
C MET A 128 9.05 7.22 -10.53
N GLU A 129 9.25 7.59 -9.27
CA GLU A 129 10.58 7.93 -8.75
C GLU A 129 10.76 7.40 -7.33
N VAL A 130 11.94 6.85 -7.06
CA VAL A 130 12.40 6.59 -5.69
C VAL A 130 13.04 7.88 -5.19
N ASN A 131 12.35 8.59 -4.31
CA ASN A 131 12.84 9.84 -3.74
C ASN A 131 13.57 9.55 -2.43
N LEU A 132 14.90 9.61 -2.49
CA LEU A 132 15.78 9.36 -1.35
C LEU A 132 15.81 10.51 -0.33
N VAL A 133 15.34 11.70 -0.71
CA VAL A 133 15.27 12.87 0.20
C VAL A 133 14.03 12.78 1.07
N SER A 134 12.88 12.47 0.48
CA SER A 134 11.62 12.27 1.21
C SER A 134 11.43 10.84 1.72
N LEU A 135 12.37 9.94 1.42
CA LEU A 135 12.31 8.51 1.74
C LEU A 135 10.96 7.92 1.32
N SER A 136 10.68 7.95 0.02
CA SER A 136 9.39 7.49 -0.52
C SER A 136 9.47 7.09 -1.98
N VAL A 137 8.66 6.12 -2.39
CA VAL A 137 8.38 5.87 -3.81
C VAL A 137 7.17 6.72 -4.22
N ILE A 138 7.39 7.66 -5.12
CA ILE A 138 6.35 8.58 -5.62
C ILE A 138 5.90 8.14 -7.00
N THR A 139 4.60 7.90 -7.13
CA THR A 139 3.93 7.56 -8.38
C THR A 139 2.99 8.70 -8.75
N ARG A 140 3.13 9.26 -9.94
CA ARG A 140 2.35 10.41 -10.41
C ARG A 140 1.49 10.05 -11.61
N PHE A 141 0.29 10.61 -11.65
CA PHE A 141 -0.72 10.50 -12.71
C PHE A 141 -1.08 11.92 -13.15
N LEU A 142 -0.24 12.55 -13.97
CA LEU A 142 -0.46 13.94 -14.38
C LEU A 142 -1.22 14.05 -15.70
N ASN A 143 -0.99 13.14 -16.65
CA ASN A 143 -1.56 13.21 -18.00
C ASN A 143 -1.87 11.79 -18.53
N PRO A 144 -3.09 11.26 -18.33
CA PRO A 144 -4.17 11.85 -17.53
C PRO A 144 -4.02 11.56 -16.02
N PRO A 145 -4.69 12.30 -15.14
CA PRO A 145 -4.92 11.88 -13.75
C PRO A 145 -5.97 10.78 -13.66
N VAL A 146 -6.02 10.03 -12.55
CA VAL A 146 -7.02 8.98 -12.34
C VAL A 146 -8.37 9.64 -12.02
N PRO A 147 -9.36 9.62 -12.95
CA PRO A 147 -10.63 10.31 -12.75
C PRO A 147 -11.44 9.68 -11.62
N ALA A 148 -12.44 10.39 -11.09
CA ALA A 148 -13.38 9.81 -10.13
C ALA A 148 -14.14 8.64 -10.79
N GLY A 149 -14.25 7.51 -10.07
CA GLY A 149 -14.74 6.24 -10.59
C GLY A 149 -13.74 5.46 -11.44
N GLY A 150 -12.54 6.00 -11.68
CA GLY A 150 -11.45 5.34 -12.39
C GLY A 150 -10.46 4.66 -11.46
N TYR A 151 -9.50 3.96 -12.05
CA TYR A 151 -8.41 3.28 -11.34
C TYR A 151 -7.09 3.45 -12.09
N SER A 152 -5.96 3.30 -11.39
CA SER A 152 -4.64 3.26 -11.99
C SER A 152 -4.34 1.89 -12.58
N SER A 153 -3.37 1.81 -13.49
CA SER A 153 -2.70 0.54 -13.72
C SER A 153 -2.03 0.05 -12.43
N VAL A 154 -1.68 -1.23 -12.37
CA VAL A 154 -0.79 -1.72 -11.32
C VAL A 154 0.54 -1.00 -11.48
N PHE A 155 1.12 -0.59 -10.36
CA PHE A 155 2.44 -0.02 -10.30
C PHE A 155 3.22 -0.70 -9.18
N LEU A 156 4.48 -1.00 -9.45
CA LEU A 156 5.28 -1.81 -8.57
C LEU A 156 6.66 -1.18 -8.34
N PHE A 157 7.27 -1.58 -7.24
CA PHE A 157 8.70 -1.41 -7.00
C PHE A 157 9.23 -2.66 -6.31
N THR A 158 10.54 -2.84 -6.39
CA THR A 158 11.25 -4.02 -5.89
C THR A 158 12.11 -3.67 -4.68
N SER A 159 12.42 -4.64 -3.82
CA SER A 159 13.27 -4.45 -2.65
C SER A 159 13.92 -5.74 -2.18
N PRO A 160 15.21 -5.74 -1.78
CA PRO A 160 15.81 -6.89 -1.10
C PRO A 160 15.23 -7.12 0.31
N ASN A 161 14.54 -6.12 0.86
CA ASN A 161 14.09 -6.08 2.24
C ASN A 161 12.67 -6.65 2.41
N ARG A 162 12.45 -7.31 3.56
CA ARG A 162 11.14 -7.85 3.95
C ARG A 162 10.11 -6.72 4.16
N PRO A 163 8.82 -6.99 3.92
CA PRO A 163 7.78 -5.99 4.13
C PRO A 163 7.52 -5.70 5.61
N THR A 164 7.17 -4.45 5.87
CA THR A 164 6.59 -3.88 7.10
C THR A 164 5.51 -2.88 6.70
N TYR A 165 4.83 -2.24 7.64
CA TYR A 165 3.88 -1.17 7.34
C TYR A 165 4.50 0.21 7.60
N MET A 166 4.37 1.12 6.63
CA MET A 166 4.82 2.50 6.72
C MET A 166 3.74 3.47 6.23
N THR A 167 3.97 4.76 6.45
CA THR A 167 3.07 5.82 5.99
C THR A 167 3.06 5.89 4.47
N THR A 168 1.87 5.74 3.90
CA THR A 168 1.55 5.96 2.50
C THR A 168 0.57 7.13 2.41
N SER A 169 0.68 7.94 1.36
CA SER A 169 -0.18 9.10 1.16
C SER A 169 -0.75 9.17 -0.24
N VAL A 170 -1.95 9.71 -0.35
CA VAL A 170 -2.55 10.11 -1.63
C VAL A 170 -2.65 11.63 -1.67
N LEU A 171 -2.41 12.23 -2.85
CA LEU A 171 -2.43 13.67 -3.04
C LEU A 171 -3.18 14.04 -4.33
N SER A 172 -4.00 15.10 -4.22
CA SER A 172 -4.58 15.79 -5.36
C SER A 172 -4.91 17.25 -5.05
N GLY A 173 -4.39 18.19 -5.86
CA GLY A 173 -4.77 19.60 -5.78
C GLY A 173 -4.59 20.24 -4.40
N GLY A 174 -3.57 19.81 -3.64
CA GLY A 174 -3.30 20.28 -2.26
C GLY A 174 -4.03 19.51 -1.15
N LEU A 175 -4.95 18.60 -1.49
CA LEU A 175 -5.53 17.66 -0.54
C LEU A 175 -4.58 16.48 -0.34
N VAL A 176 -4.36 16.10 0.91
CA VAL A 176 -3.54 14.95 1.30
C VAL A 176 -4.28 14.14 2.35
N ASP A 177 -4.15 12.82 2.25
CA ASP A 177 -4.49 11.90 3.34
C ASP A 177 -3.40 10.84 3.46
N THR A 178 -3.22 10.31 4.66
CA THR A 178 -2.14 9.38 5.01
C THR A 178 -2.72 8.15 5.71
N GLN A 179 -2.28 6.97 5.29
CA GLN A 179 -2.64 5.69 5.89
C GLN A 179 -1.40 4.79 5.95
N MET A 180 -1.51 3.63 6.60
CA MET A 180 -0.43 2.64 6.60
C MET A 180 -0.63 1.63 5.47
N ALA A 181 0.42 1.39 4.68
CA ALA A 181 0.46 0.32 3.68
C ALA A 181 1.82 -0.39 3.74
N PRO A 182 1.99 -1.55 3.08
CA PRO A 182 3.27 -2.23 3.05
C PRO A 182 4.41 -1.35 2.53
N SER A 183 5.62 -1.62 2.99
CA SER A 183 6.87 -0.95 2.64
C SER A 183 8.05 -1.84 3.06
N PRO A 184 9.21 -1.75 2.42
CA PRO A 184 10.40 -2.46 2.87
C PRO A 184 10.90 -1.99 4.24
N LEU A 185 11.40 -2.94 5.04
CA LEU A 185 12.03 -2.73 6.35
C LEU A 185 13.56 -2.76 6.22
N PRO A 186 14.33 -1.78 6.75
CA PRO A 186 15.78 -1.78 6.59
C PRO A 186 16.40 -3.01 7.22
N GLU A 187 17.52 -3.47 6.66
CA GLU A 187 18.23 -4.59 7.23
C GLU A 187 18.52 -4.39 8.73
N PRO A 188 18.46 -5.46 9.56
CA PRO A 188 18.73 -5.40 10.99
C PRO A 188 20.15 -4.99 11.38
N ALA A 189 21.01 -4.54 10.46
CA ALA A 189 22.37 -4.10 10.76
C ALA A 189 22.40 -3.05 11.88
N THR A 190 21.35 -2.23 12.03
CA THR A 190 21.19 -1.32 13.18
C THR A 190 21.13 -2.07 14.51
N PHE A 191 20.42 -3.20 14.59
CA PHE A 191 20.38 -4.04 15.79
C PHE A 191 21.73 -4.73 16.03
N GLY A 192 22.40 -5.16 14.96
CA GLY A 192 23.76 -5.72 15.04
C GLY A 192 24.76 -4.71 15.62
N LEU A 193 24.74 -3.47 15.12
CA LEU A 193 25.57 -2.37 15.62
C LEU A 193 25.23 -1.96 17.05
N LEU A 194 23.95 -1.93 17.42
CA LEU A 194 23.52 -1.67 18.80
C LEU A 194 24.00 -2.77 19.76
N ALA A 195 23.91 -4.03 19.37
CA ALA A 195 24.40 -5.15 20.17
C ALA A 195 25.93 -5.11 20.35
N LEU A 196 26.68 -4.84 19.27
CA LEU A 196 28.14 -4.70 19.32
C LEU A 196 28.56 -3.48 20.15
N GLY A 197 27.89 -2.33 19.98
CA GLY A 197 28.13 -1.14 20.78
C GLY A 197 27.85 -1.36 22.27
N GLY A 198 26.76 -2.06 22.61
CA GLY A 198 26.42 -2.43 23.98
C GLY A 198 27.49 -3.31 24.64
N LEU A 199 28.03 -4.29 23.91
CA LEU A 199 29.11 -5.16 24.41
C LEU A 199 30.41 -4.38 24.69
N VAL A 200 30.75 -3.40 23.86
CA VAL A 200 31.94 -2.54 24.07
C VAL A 200 31.78 -1.68 25.33
N VAL A 201 30.60 -1.07 25.53
CA VAL A 201 30.31 -0.27 26.73
C VAL A 201 30.34 -1.13 28.00
N LEU A 202 29.77 -2.34 27.95
CA LEU A 202 29.80 -3.27 29.09
C LEU A 202 31.21 -3.75 29.41
N ARG A 203 32.08 -3.98 28.41
CA ARG A 203 33.50 -4.31 28.64
C ARG A 203 34.27 -3.16 29.28
N ARG A 204 34.04 -1.91 28.86
CA ARG A 204 34.71 -0.74 29.45
C ARG A 204 34.30 -0.44 30.89
N ARG A 205 33.14 -0.91 31.35
CA ARG A 205 32.72 -0.76 32.76
C ARG A 205 33.32 -1.80 33.71
N ARG A 206 33.94 -2.86 33.18
CA ARG A 206 34.54 -3.94 33.98
C ARG A 206 36.06 -3.87 34.08
N ALA A 207 36.69 -3.02 33.28
CA ALA A 207 38.11 -2.66 33.39
C ALA A 207 38.24 -1.35 34.17
#